data_AF-Q8U4S9-F1
#
_entry.id   AF-Q8U4S9-F1
#
_cell.length_a   1.000
_cell.length_b   1.000
_cell.length_c   1.000
_cell.angle_alpha   90.00
_cell.angle_beta   90.00
_cell.angle_gamma   90.00
#
_symmetry.space_group_name_H-M   'P 1'
#
loop_
_entity.id
_entity.type
_entity.pdbx_description
1 polymer ?
#
loop_
_entity_poly.entity_id
_entity_poly.type
_entity_poly.pdbx_seq_one_letter_code
_entity_poly.pdbx_strand_id
1 'polypeptide(L)'
;DARGLHHLVYEVVDNSIDEALAGYCDRIDVTLHDDGSVSVTDDGRGIPVATHEEYDRPAVEVILTVLHAGGKFDAKSYQVSGGLHGVGVSVVNALSERLAVEVSRDGARYREQFERGEPVTDLQHVGDSDDSGTLIRFRPDSEIFETTAYDFSTLENRLRELAFLNSGVEITLTDERGDEPTQSTFEYEGGIREFVEYLNETRNALHDDVIYFQGEDDGISVEIAMQASEDVQSSTHAFANNINTREGGTHLTGFKTALTRTVNDYANDNNLLSELDGENLTGDDIREGLTAVISVKHPDPQFEGQTKTKLGNSEVRGIVERAVNDGLGTYFEENPATAKAVVRTAVEAAKARKAAKKAEELTRRKSALGSTSLPGKLADCQSKAPEDAELFVVEGDSAGGSAKQGRNPGFQAILPLGGKILNVEKHRLDRILEHDELRHIITALGTGIGDEFDIDELRYENIIMMTDADVDGAHIRTLLLTFFYRHMKPLLEAGYVYAAQPPLYRIRYRGNTYDAMTEADRERIVEEQCNGNPTQVQRFKGLGEMNPQQLWDTTMDPENRILKRITVEDAAAAD
;
A
#
# COMPACT_ATOMS: atom_id res chain seq x y z
N ASP A 1 1.74 -15.46 -4.32
CA ASP A 1 2.63 -14.30 -4.57
C ASP A 1 3.32 -13.91 -3.25
N ALA A 2 4.32 -13.02 -3.28
CA ALA A 2 5.03 -12.58 -2.07
C ALA A 2 4.13 -11.87 -1.06
N ARG A 3 3.07 -11.20 -1.52
CA ARG A 3 2.10 -10.51 -0.68
C ARG A 3 1.33 -11.47 0.23
N GLY A 4 0.77 -12.54 -0.35
CA GLY A 4 0.06 -13.56 0.43
C GLY A 4 0.95 -14.21 1.49
N LEU A 5 2.25 -14.36 1.19
CA LEU A 5 3.24 -14.87 2.12
C LEU A 5 3.41 -13.95 3.35
N HIS A 6 3.64 -12.65 3.15
CA HIS A 6 3.77 -11.69 4.27
C HIS A 6 2.48 -11.55 5.07
N HIS A 7 1.33 -11.67 4.40
CA HIS A 7 0.03 -11.61 5.07
C HIS A 7 -0.16 -12.73 6.10
N LEU A 8 0.49 -13.88 5.93
CA LEU A 8 0.49 -14.93 6.96
C LEU A 8 1.08 -14.42 8.28
N VAL A 9 2.18 -13.66 8.21
CA VAL A 9 2.83 -13.07 9.39
C VAL A 9 1.91 -12.02 10.02
N TYR A 10 1.29 -11.17 9.19
CA TYR A 10 0.38 -10.12 9.66
C TYR A 10 -0.80 -10.70 10.44
N GLU A 11 -1.42 -11.78 9.96
CA GLU A 11 -2.54 -12.42 10.66
C GLU A 11 -2.17 -12.98 12.03
N VAL A 12 -0.92 -13.45 12.22
CA VAL A 12 -0.45 -13.92 13.52
C VAL A 12 -0.13 -12.74 14.43
N VAL A 13 0.60 -11.74 13.93
CA VAL A 13 0.96 -10.53 14.69
C VAL A 13 -0.28 -9.74 15.11
N ASP A 14 -1.27 -9.59 14.24
CA ASP A 14 -2.51 -8.87 14.55
C ASP A 14 -3.27 -9.54 15.72
N ASN A 15 -3.16 -10.86 15.90
CA ASN A 15 -3.74 -11.52 17.08
C ASN A 15 -3.00 -11.16 18.38
N SER A 16 -1.67 -11.06 18.33
CA SER A 16 -0.86 -10.60 19.46
C SER A 16 -1.10 -9.13 19.78
N ILE A 17 -1.28 -8.29 18.75
CA ILE A 17 -1.68 -6.88 18.91
C ILE A 17 -3.08 -6.77 19.54
N ASP A 18 -4.02 -7.66 19.22
CA ASP A 18 -5.33 -7.67 19.88
C ASP A 18 -5.24 -8.01 21.38
N GLU A 19 -4.24 -8.81 21.82
CA GLU A 19 -3.94 -9.00 23.25
C GLU A 19 -3.37 -7.73 23.89
N ALA A 20 -2.54 -6.99 23.15
CA ALA A 20 -1.96 -5.74 23.60
C ALA A 20 -3.03 -4.63 23.73
N LEU A 21 -3.94 -4.53 22.76
CA LEU A 21 -5.12 -3.65 22.82
C LEU A 21 -6.04 -3.97 24.01
N ALA A 22 -6.09 -5.24 24.42
CA ALA A 22 -6.82 -5.67 25.61
C ALA A 22 -6.06 -5.42 26.93
N GLY A 23 -4.81 -4.95 26.87
CA GLY A 23 -3.97 -4.59 28.00
C GLY A 23 -3.27 -5.77 28.67
N TYR A 24 -3.08 -6.88 27.96
CA TYR A 24 -2.45 -8.09 28.50
C TYR A 24 -1.08 -8.42 27.91
N CYS A 25 -0.69 -7.78 26.81
CA CYS A 25 0.58 -7.99 26.12
C CYS A 25 1.30 -6.66 26.01
N ASP A 26 2.59 -6.64 26.34
CA ASP A 26 3.47 -5.49 26.17
C ASP A 26 4.70 -5.82 25.31
N ARG A 27 4.96 -7.10 24.99
CA ARG A 27 6.04 -7.50 24.10
C ARG A 27 5.63 -8.52 23.04
N ILE A 28 6.06 -8.27 21.80
CA ILE A 28 5.87 -9.16 20.66
C ILE A 28 7.22 -9.37 19.94
N ASP A 29 7.64 -10.63 19.82
CA ASP A 29 8.86 -11.02 19.12
C ASP A 29 8.53 -11.77 17.81
N VAL A 30 8.99 -11.23 16.68
CA VAL A 30 8.88 -11.85 15.35
C VAL A 30 10.27 -12.30 14.90
N THR A 31 10.44 -13.58 14.58
CA THR A 31 11.73 -14.12 14.13
C THR A 31 11.61 -14.83 12.78
N LEU A 32 12.47 -14.44 11.83
CA LEU A 32 12.67 -15.12 10.55
C LEU A 32 13.84 -16.11 10.69
N HIS A 33 13.56 -17.41 10.57
CA HIS A 33 14.53 -18.47 10.80
C HIS A 33 15.25 -18.91 9.51
N ASP A 34 16.45 -19.48 9.65
CA ASP A 34 17.27 -20.04 8.55
C ASP A 34 16.56 -21.14 7.74
N ASP A 35 15.64 -21.86 8.37
CA ASP A 35 14.90 -22.95 7.73
C ASP A 35 13.69 -22.47 6.89
N GLY A 36 13.51 -21.14 6.78
CA GLY A 36 12.40 -20.50 6.08
C GLY A 36 11.10 -20.44 6.89
N SER A 37 11.13 -20.81 8.17
CA SER A 37 9.99 -20.62 9.07
C SER A 37 9.98 -19.23 9.72
N VAL A 38 8.82 -18.81 10.19
CA VAL A 38 8.62 -17.60 10.99
C VAL A 38 8.04 -17.99 12.33
N SER A 39 8.50 -17.36 13.41
CA SER A 39 7.84 -17.42 14.70
C SER A 39 7.35 -16.05 15.13
N VAL A 40 6.19 -16.02 15.78
CA VAL A 40 5.65 -14.87 16.49
C VAL A 40 5.38 -15.30 17.92
N THR A 41 5.96 -14.59 18.87
CA THR A 41 5.79 -14.82 20.31
C THR A 41 5.20 -13.58 20.95
N ASP A 42 4.19 -13.75 21.78
CA ASP A 42 3.64 -12.71 22.64
C ASP A 42 3.61 -13.15 24.09
N ASP A 43 3.55 -12.18 24.99
CA ASP A 43 3.39 -12.37 26.44
C ASP A 43 1.97 -12.12 26.94
N GLY A 44 0.98 -12.23 26.04
CA GLY A 44 -0.43 -12.09 26.35
C GLY A 44 -0.99 -13.20 27.25
N ARG A 45 -2.32 -13.34 27.27
CA ARG A 45 -2.99 -14.33 28.13
C ARG A 45 -2.73 -15.80 27.72
N GLY A 46 -2.25 -16.03 26.51
CA GLY A 46 -2.15 -17.35 25.90
C GLY A 46 -3.49 -17.84 25.32
N ILE A 47 -3.48 -18.50 24.15
CA ILE A 47 -4.69 -19.09 23.54
C ILE A 47 -5.35 -20.09 24.53
N PRO A 48 -6.69 -20.13 24.65
CA PRO A 48 -7.35 -21.09 25.53
C PRO A 48 -6.99 -22.55 25.19
N VAL A 49 -6.57 -23.31 26.20
CA VAL A 49 -6.18 -24.74 26.07
C VAL A 49 -7.26 -25.71 26.57
N ALA A 50 -8.28 -25.19 27.25
CA ALA A 50 -9.40 -25.99 27.73
C ALA A 50 -10.21 -26.58 26.55
N THR A 51 -10.84 -27.72 26.76
CA THR A 51 -11.72 -28.35 25.78
C THR A 51 -12.90 -27.43 25.45
N HIS A 52 -13.14 -27.21 24.16
CA HIS A 52 -14.27 -26.44 23.64
C HIS A 52 -15.55 -27.28 23.68
N GLU A 53 -16.61 -26.75 24.31
CA GLU A 53 -17.85 -27.50 24.59
C GLU A 53 -18.55 -28.05 23.33
N GLU A 54 -18.53 -27.30 22.22
CA GLU A 54 -19.20 -27.72 20.97
C GLU A 54 -18.42 -28.77 20.16
N TYR A 55 -17.09 -28.68 20.13
CA TYR A 55 -16.24 -29.48 19.24
C TYR A 55 -15.57 -30.67 19.95
N ASP A 56 -15.68 -30.74 21.28
CA ASP A 56 -15.08 -31.77 22.15
C ASP A 56 -13.58 -31.95 21.91
N ARG A 57 -12.89 -30.84 21.65
CA ARG A 57 -11.45 -30.75 21.34
C ARG A 57 -10.83 -29.53 22.01
N PRO A 58 -9.49 -29.48 22.25
CA PRO A 58 -8.84 -28.30 22.80
C PRO A 58 -9.18 -27.04 22.00
N ALA A 59 -9.48 -25.93 22.68
CA ALA A 59 -9.87 -24.70 22.00
C ALA A 59 -8.77 -24.16 21.06
N VAL A 60 -7.48 -24.37 21.40
CA VAL A 60 -6.34 -24.06 20.52
C VAL A 60 -6.39 -24.84 19.20
N GLU A 61 -6.68 -26.15 19.22
CA GLU A 61 -6.89 -26.96 18.02
C GLU A 61 -8.05 -26.41 17.20
N VAL A 62 -9.17 -26.09 17.85
CA VAL A 62 -10.37 -25.57 17.18
C VAL A 62 -10.07 -24.25 16.45
N ILE A 63 -9.38 -23.30 17.09
CA ILE A 63 -9.03 -22.00 16.50
C ILE A 63 -8.08 -22.16 15.29
N LEU A 64 -7.23 -23.18 15.31
CA LEU A 64 -6.27 -23.45 14.24
C LEU A 64 -6.84 -24.31 13.10
N THR A 65 -7.96 -25.01 13.30
CA THR A 65 -8.50 -25.99 12.32
C THR A 65 -9.92 -25.68 11.84
N VAL A 66 -10.68 -24.83 12.54
CA VAL A 66 -12.07 -24.52 12.21
C VAL A 66 -12.21 -23.04 11.84
N LEU A 67 -12.66 -22.77 10.63
CA LEU A 67 -12.96 -21.42 10.16
C LEU A 67 -14.11 -20.81 10.99
N HIS A 68 -14.01 -19.52 11.29
CA HIS A 68 -14.96 -18.76 12.10
C HIS A 68 -15.07 -19.25 13.55
N ALA A 69 -14.07 -19.97 14.06
CA ALA A 69 -13.98 -20.34 15.46
C ALA A 69 -13.03 -19.39 16.20
N GLY A 70 -13.53 -18.70 17.24
CA GLY A 70 -12.72 -17.80 18.05
C GLY A 70 -13.52 -17.00 19.06
N GLY A 71 -12.85 -16.51 20.11
CA GLY A 71 -13.48 -15.69 21.16
C GLY A 71 -13.77 -14.23 20.75
N LYS A 72 -13.35 -13.83 19.54
CA LYS A 72 -13.45 -12.45 19.03
C LYS A 72 -14.87 -12.03 18.63
N PHE A 73 -15.85 -12.93 18.71
CA PHE A 73 -17.27 -12.63 18.47
C PHE A 73 -18.05 -12.23 19.72
N ASP A 74 -17.46 -12.35 20.92
CA ASP A 74 -18.09 -11.90 22.18
C ASP A 74 -17.30 -10.72 22.76
N ALA A 75 -17.96 -9.56 22.87
CA ALA A 75 -17.40 -8.29 23.36
C ALA A 75 -16.85 -8.36 24.81
N LYS A 76 -17.06 -9.49 25.49
CA LYS A 76 -16.50 -9.76 26.83
C LYS A 76 -15.00 -10.04 26.82
N SER A 77 -14.46 -10.61 25.74
CA SER A 77 -13.05 -11.06 25.70
C SER A 77 -12.12 -10.02 25.08
N TYR A 78 -12.62 -9.29 24.07
CA TYR A 78 -11.95 -8.17 23.40
C TYR A 78 -12.97 -7.04 23.19
N GLN A 79 -12.68 -5.86 23.73
CA GLN A 79 -13.55 -4.69 23.54
C GLN A 79 -13.30 -3.99 22.20
N VAL A 80 -12.09 -4.10 21.67
CA VAL A 80 -11.65 -3.58 20.37
C VAL A 80 -10.69 -4.62 19.78
N SER A 81 -10.90 -5.03 18.52
CA SER A 81 -9.97 -5.92 17.82
C SER A 81 -9.98 -5.68 16.31
N GLY A 82 -8.84 -5.89 15.64
CA GLY A 82 -8.78 -5.90 14.18
C GLY A 82 -9.30 -7.21 13.55
N GLY A 83 -9.24 -8.32 14.31
CA GLY A 83 -9.54 -9.68 13.85
C GLY A 83 -11.00 -10.12 14.00
N LEU A 84 -11.94 -9.62 13.20
CA LEU A 84 -13.37 -9.91 13.40
C LEU A 84 -13.90 -11.22 12.79
N HIS A 85 -13.18 -11.85 11.87
CA HIS A 85 -13.75 -12.95 11.08
C HIS A 85 -13.48 -14.34 11.65
N GLY A 86 -12.53 -14.49 12.57
CA GLY A 86 -12.16 -15.78 13.15
C GLY A 86 -11.59 -16.80 12.15
N VAL A 87 -10.92 -16.33 11.09
CA VAL A 87 -10.35 -17.19 10.03
C VAL A 87 -8.83 -17.06 9.87
N GLY A 88 -8.22 -15.99 10.42
CA GLY A 88 -6.83 -15.62 10.16
C GLY A 88 -5.84 -16.75 10.41
N VAL A 89 -5.68 -17.15 11.67
CA VAL A 89 -4.68 -18.14 12.08
C VAL A 89 -4.97 -19.56 11.53
N SER A 90 -6.23 -19.91 11.31
CA SER A 90 -6.59 -21.17 10.63
C SER A 90 -6.16 -21.19 9.16
N VAL A 91 -6.21 -20.04 8.46
CA VAL A 91 -5.66 -19.91 7.10
C VAL A 91 -4.14 -20.02 7.13
N VAL A 92 -3.47 -19.43 8.13
CA VAL A 92 -2.03 -19.60 8.31
C VAL A 92 -1.67 -21.07 8.48
N ASN A 93 -2.42 -21.82 9.30
CA ASN A 93 -2.22 -23.25 9.48
C ASN A 93 -2.43 -24.04 8.17
N ALA A 94 -3.53 -23.77 7.46
CA ALA A 94 -3.85 -24.46 6.21
C ALA A 94 -2.83 -24.19 5.08
N LEU A 95 -2.21 -23.01 5.06
CA LEU A 95 -1.23 -22.60 4.05
C LEU A 95 0.23 -22.89 4.46
N SER A 96 0.43 -23.59 5.58
CA SER A 96 1.75 -23.95 6.09
C SER A 96 2.04 -25.44 5.89
N GLU A 97 3.26 -25.78 5.46
CA GLU A 97 3.73 -27.17 5.46
C GLU A 97 3.72 -27.72 6.89
N ARG A 98 4.16 -26.88 7.84
CA ARG A 98 4.21 -27.18 9.28
C ARG A 98 3.83 -25.96 10.08
N LEU A 99 3.06 -26.17 11.15
CA LEU A 99 2.80 -25.17 12.18
C LEU A 99 2.94 -25.84 13.55
N ALA A 100 3.60 -25.15 14.48
CA ALA A 100 3.66 -25.53 15.89
C ALA A 100 3.17 -24.35 16.72
N VAL A 101 2.31 -24.65 17.69
CA VAL A 101 1.86 -23.69 18.70
C VAL A 101 2.36 -24.12 20.07
N GLU A 102 2.90 -23.17 20.82
CA GLU A 102 3.20 -23.33 22.24
C GLU A 102 2.43 -22.29 23.03
N VAL A 103 1.69 -22.73 24.04
CA VAL A 103 0.90 -21.85 24.90
C VAL A 103 1.41 -21.99 26.32
N SER A 104 1.78 -20.88 26.94
CA SER A 104 2.01 -20.82 28.38
C SER A 104 0.79 -20.18 29.04
N ARG A 105 0.06 -20.96 29.84
CA ARG A 105 -1.20 -20.53 30.48
C ARG A 105 -1.52 -21.41 31.69
N ASP A 106 -2.10 -20.80 32.73
CA ASP A 106 -2.56 -21.49 33.94
C ASP A 106 -1.46 -22.32 34.65
N GLY A 107 -0.21 -21.83 34.64
CA GLY A 107 0.93 -22.47 35.32
C GLY A 107 1.60 -23.59 34.51
N ALA A 108 1.19 -23.82 33.26
CA ALA A 108 1.66 -24.91 32.43
C ALA A 108 1.97 -24.44 31.00
N ARG A 109 2.87 -25.17 30.34
CA ARG A 109 3.19 -25.02 28.93
C ARG A 109 2.64 -26.19 28.14
N TYR A 110 1.94 -25.87 27.07
CA TYR A 110 1.32 -26.82 26.16
C TYR A 110 1.91 -26.67 24.76
N ARG A 111 1.97 -27.76 24.01
CA ARG A 111 2.43 -27.76 22.61
C ARG A 111 1.52 -28.62 21.75
N GLU A 112 1.23 -28.13 20.55
CA GLU A 112 0.54 -28.89 19.51
C GLU A 112 1.20 -28.61 18.14
N GLN A 113 1.21 -29.62 17.27
CA GLN A 113 1.83 -29.56 15.95
C GLN A 113 0.83 -29.94 14.88
N PHE A 114 0.95 -29.27 13.74
CA PHE A 114 0.09 -29.41 12.58
C PHE A 114 0.95 -29.55 11.31
N GLU A 115 0.48 -30.34 10.36
CA GLU A 115 1.03 -30.42 9.00
C GLU A 115 -0.09 -30.17 8.00
N ARG A 116 0.05 -29.11 7.18
CA ARG A 116 -0.92 -28.71 6.15
C ARG A 116 -2.36 -28.58 6.68
N GLY A 117 -2.50 -27.90 7.82
CA GLY A 117 -3.78 -27.66 8.47
C GLY A 117 -4.30 -28.79 9.37
N GLU A 118 -3.70 -29.97 9.34
CA GLU A 118 -4.17 -31.13 10.11
C GLU A 118 -3.32 -31.35 11.37
N PRO A 119 -3.93 -31.60 12.55
CA PRO A 119 -3.18 -31.90 13.76
C PRO A 119 -2.44 -33.24 13.62
N VAL A 120 -1.14 -33.25 13.91
CA VAL A 120 -0.29 -34.46 13.89
C VAL A 120 0.03 -34.98 15.29
N THR A 121 -0.29 -34.21 16.31
CA THR A 121 -0.20 -34.57 17.73
C THR A 121 -1.43 -34.07 18.46
N ASP A 122 -1.91 -34.81 19.46
CA ASP A 122 -2.82 -34.22 20.46
C ASP A 122 -2.11 -33.09 21.23
N LEU A 123 -2.87 -32.20 21.88
CA LEU A 123 -2.30 -31.16 22.75
C LEU A 123 -1.48 -31.77 23.90
N GLN A 124 -0.17 -31.52 23.91
CA GLN A 124 0.76 -32.08 24.89
C GLN A 124 1.11 -31.08 25.98
N HIS A 125 1.04 -31.52 27.23
CA HIS A 125 1.68 -30.81 28.35
C HIS A 125 3.20 -31.02 28.29
N VAL A 126 3.96 -29.95 28.01
CA VAL A 126 5.43 -30.02 27.84
C VAL A 126 6.21 -29.62 29.08
N GLY A 127 5.57 -29.02 30.08
CA GLY A 127 6.18 -28.67 31.37
C GLY A 127 5.40 -27.62 32.14
N ASP A 128 5.80 -27.35 33.38
CA ASP A 128 5.27 -26.24 34.17
C ASP A 128 5.89 -24.91 33.69
N SER A 129 5.15 -23.80 33.78
CA SER A 129 5.61 -22.47 33.36
C SER A 129 4.97 -21.39 34.22
N ASP A 130 5.77 -20.46 34.72
CA ASP A 130 5.28 -19.27 35.43
C ASP A 130 4.94 -18.12 34.45
N ASP A 131 5.37 -18.23 33.19
CA ASP A 131 5.11 -17.26 32.12
C ASP A 131 3.70 -17.43 31.52
N SER A 132 3.17 -16.36 30.91
CA SER A 132 2.00 -16.38 30.05
C SER A 132 2.36 -16.00 28.62
N GLY A 133 1.60 -16.48 27.64
CA GLY A 133 1.77 -16.07 26.25
C GLY A 133 1.57 -17.18 25.24
N THR A 134 1.74 -16.82 23.98
CA THR A 134 1.64 -17.75 22.84
C THR A 134 2.88 -17.62 21.95
N LEU A 135 3.43 -18.75 21.52
CA LEU A 135 4.37 -18.83 20.40
C LEU A 135 3.70 -19.60 19.27
N ILE A 136 3.61 -18.99 18.10
CA ILE A 136 3.22 -19.67 16.86
C ILE A 136 4.42 -19.66 15.93
N ARG A 137 4.89 -20.85 15.55
CA ARG A 137 5.94 -21.04 14.54
C ARG A 137 5.37 -21.77 13.34
N PHE A 138 5.51 -21.21 12.15
CA PHE A 138 4.99 -21.81 10.93
C PHE A 138 5.96 -21.71 9.77
N ARG A 139 5.92 -22.70 8.89
CA ARG A 139 6.70 -22.75 7.65
C ARG A 139 5.73 -22.77 6.47
N PRO A 140 5.79 -21.76 5.58
CA PRO A 140 4.86 -21.65 4.45
C PRO A 140 5.00 -22.84 3.49
N ASP A 141 3.89 -23.31 2.91
CA ASP A 141 3.90 -24.45 1.99
C ASP A 141 4.44 -24.06 0.61
N SER A 142 5.59 -24.63 0.23
CA SER A 142 6.23 -24.39 -1.07
C SER A 142 5.47 -24.95 -2.28
N GLU A 143 4.46 -25.80 -2.08
CA GLU A 143 3.57 -26.25 -3.16
C GLU A 143 2.46 -25.23 -3.47
N ILE A 144 2.15 -24.35 -2.51
CA ILE A 144 1.12 -23.32 -2.64
C ILE A 144 1.76 -21.99 -3.04
N PHE A 145 2.86 -21.61 -2.39
CA PHE A 145 3.52 -20.33 -2.63
C PHE A 145 4.62 -20.43 -3.68
N GLU A 146 4.59 -19.52 -4.65
CA GLU A 146 5.65 -19.36 -5.66
C GLU A 146 7.00 -18.93 -5.04
N THR A 147 6.96 -18.29 -3.89
CA THR A 147 8.13 -17.90 -3.09
C THR A 147 7.85 -18.13 -1.62
N THR A 148 8.84 -18.62 -0.89
CA THR A 148 8.80 -18.77 0.58
C THR A 148 9.78 -17.85 1.28
N ALA A 149 10.41 -16.93 0.53
CA ALA A 149 11.35 -15.96 1.06
C ALA A 149 10.61 -14.69 1.53
N TYR A 150 10.61 -14.47 2.84
CA TYR A 150 10.15 -13.22 3.45
C TYR A 150 11.13 -12.06 3.18
N ASP A 151 10.60 -10.88 2.94
CA ASP A 151 11.34 -9.63 2.82
C ASP A 151 11.39 -8.93 4.19
N PHE A 152 12.61 -8.74 4.71
CA PHE A 152 12.81 -8.14 6.02
C PHE A 152 12.26 -6.72 6.08
N SER A 153 12.56 -5.89 5.08
CA SER A 153 12.17 -4.48 5.06
C SER A 153 10.65 -4.28 5.04
N THR A 154 9.93 -5.17 4.37
CA THR A 154 8.46 -5.18 4.31
C THR A 154 7.86 -5.44 5.69
N LEU A 155 8.36 -6.46 6.41
CA LEU A 155 7.92 -6.74 7.78
C LEU A 155 8.37 -5.64 8.74
N GLU A 156 9.59 -5.13 8.59
CA GLU A 156 10.15 -4.07 9.43
C GLU A 156 9.27 -2.82 9.43
N ASN A 157 8.86 -2.35 8.25
CA ASN A 157 8.00 -1.19 8.11
C ASN A 157 6.63 -1.42 8.75
N ARG A 158 6.02 -2.60 8.52
CA ARG A 158 4.70 -2.93 9.09
C ARG A 158 4.73 -3.01 10.61
N LEU A 159 5.75 -3.65 11.19
CA LEU A 159 5.89 -3.80 12.64
C LEU A 159 6.18 -2.46 13.32
N ARG A 160 6.97 -1.58 12.68
CA ARG A 160 7.17 -0.20 13.14
C ARG A 160 5.86 0.60 13.18
N GLU A 161 5.04 0.51 12.13
CA GLU A 161 3.72 1.15 12.10
C GLU A 161 2.84 0.67 13.27
N LEU A 162 2.81 -0.65 13.51
CA LEU A 162 2.04 -1.23 14.61
C LEU A 162 2.53 -0.74 15.98
N ALA A 163 3.84 -0.58 16.17
CA ALA A 163 4.40 -0.05 17.41
C ALA A 163 3.98 1.42 17.63
N PHE A 164 3.92 2.25 16.58
CA PHE A 164 3.40 3.61 16.69
C PHE A 164 1.90 3.66 17.06
N LEU A 165 1.11 2.72 16.53
CA LEU A 165 -0.33 2.67 16.78
C LEU A 165 -0.68 2.12 18.17
N ASN A 166 0.26 1.42 18.81
CA ASN A 166 0.11 0.79 20.12
C ASN A 166 1.20 1.28 21.08
N SER A 167 0.97 2.48 21.64
CA SER A 167 1.91 3.10 22.58
C SER A 167 2.32 2.15 23.71
N GLY A 168 3.64 2.02 23.92
CA GLY A 168 4.22 1.20 24.99
C GLY A 168 4.28 -0.31 24.71
N VAL A 169 3.95 -0.76 23.50
CA VAL A 169 4.18 -2.15 23.08
C VAL A 169 5.53 -2.26 22.39
N GLU A 170 6.42 -3.11 22.93
CA GLU A 170 7.70 -3.44 22.32
C GLU A 170 7.50 -4.51 21.24
N ILE A 171 7.88 -4.20 20.00
CA ILE A 171 7.86 -5.14 18.88
C ILE A 171 9.27 -5.33 18.35
N THR A 172 9.78 -6.56 18.40
CA THR A 172 11.12 -6.91 17.91
C THR A 172 11.02 -7.79 16.67
N LEU A 173 11.73 -7.42 15.60
CA LEU A 173 11.94 -8.24 14.41
C LEU A 173 13.38 -8.71 14.35
N THR A 174 13.58 -10.03 14.35
CA THR A 174 14.90 -10.67 14.21
C THR A 174 14.96 -11.47 12.91
N ASP A 175 15.99 -11.27 12.12
CA ASP A 175 16.31 -12.08 10.95
C ASP A 175 17.57 -12.89 11.23
N GLU A 176 17.40 -14.20 11.41
CA GLU A 176 18.50 -15.13 11.62
C GLU A 176 19.17 -15.54 10.30
N ARG A 177 18.57 -15.18 9.16
CA ARG A 177 19.06 -15.60 7.84
C ARG A 177 20.33 -14.83 7.48
N GLY A 178 21.43 -15.54 7.32
CA GLY A 178 22.72 -14.98 6.91
C GLY A 178 23.85 -15.32 7.86
N ASP A 179 25.00 -14.65 7.70
CA ASP A 179 26.17 -14.91 8.55
C ASP A 179 26.05 -14.26 9.94
N GLU A 180 25.33 -13.14 10.05
CA GLU A 180 25.05 -12.44 11.31
C GLU A 180 23.56 -12.07 11.39
N PRO A 181 22.89 -12.32 12.53
CA PRO A 181 21.48 -11.99 12.69
C PRO A 181 21.27 -10.47 12.71
N THR A 182 20.28 -10.00 11.97
CA THR A 182 19.85 -8.60 11.96
C THR A 182 18.65 -8.43 12.89
N GLN A 183 18.63 -7.38 13.69
CA GLN A 183 17.55 -7.13 14.65
C GLN A 183 17.13 -5.67 14.63
N SER A 184 15.81 -5.44 14.63
CA SER A 184 15.19 -4.13 14.80
C SER A 184 14.13 -4.21 15.90
N THR A 185 14.18 -3.29 16.86
CA THR A 185 13.22 -3.21 17.98
C THR A 185 12.51 -1.86 17.93
N PHE A 186 11.19 -1.88 18.10
CA PHE A 186 10.30 -0.73 18.01
C PHE A 186 9.49 -0.62 19.30
N GLU A 187 9.61 0.51 19.99
CA GLU A 187 8.83 0.85 21.18
C GLU A 187 8.66 2.37 21.17
N TYR A 188 7.42 2.84 21.12
CA TYR A 188 7.10 4.26 21.00
C TYR A 188 6.07 4.66 22.04
N GLU A 189 6.42 5.62 22.90
CA GLU A 189 5.53 6.11 23.97
C GLU A 189 4.60 7.21 23.45
N GLY A 190 5.08 8.07 22.57
CA GLY A 190 4.32 9.17 21.97
C GLY A 190 3.30 8.75 20.91
N GLY A 191 3.25 7.46 20.57
CA GLY A 191 2.25 6.86 19.68
C GLY A 191 2.19 7.53 18.30
N ILE A 192 0.98 7.87 17.86
CA ILE A 192 0.78 8.49 16.53
C ILE A 192 1.41 9.89 16.39
N ARG A 193 1.83 10.55 17.48
CA ARG A 193 2.60 11.80 17.38
C ARG A 193 3.99 11.54 16.83
N GLU A 194 4.69 10.59 17.42
CA GLU A 194 6.00 10.15 16.94
C GLU A 194 5.90 9.54 15.54
N PHE A 195 4.76 8.96 15.19
CA PHE A 195 4.54 8.50 13.82
C PHE A 195 4.54 9.66 12.82
N VAL A 196 3.87 10.78 13.14
CA VAL A 196 3.91 11.97 12.29
C VAL A 196 5.32 12.56 12.20
N GLU A 197 6.07 12.57 13.31
CA GLU A 197 7.47 13.00 13.32
C GLU A 197 8.33 12.12 12.42
N TYR A 198 8.18 10.80 12.50
CA TYR A 198 8.84 9.82 11.64
C TYR A 198 8.54 10.06 10.16
N LEU A 199 7.26 10.21 9.80
CA LEU A 199 6.84 10.50 8.42
C LEU A 199 7.38 11.85 7.89
N ASN A 200 7.68 12.79 8.81
CA ASN A 200 8.23 14.10 8.49
C ASN A 200 9.76 14.18 8.61
N GLU A 201 10.48 13.09 8.91
CA GLU A 201 11.95 13.12 9.06
C GLU A 201 12.69 13.71 7.85
N THR A 202 12.12 13.53 6.65
CA THR A 202 12.67 14.04 5.39
C THR A 202 12.05 15.37 4.94
N ARG A 203 11.09 15.90 5.69
CA ARG A 203 10.30 17.09 5.36
C ARG A 203 10.67 18.27 6.28
N ASN A 204 10.50 19.49 5.79
CA ASN A 204 10.71 20.69 6.60
C ASN A 204 9.40 21.09 7.29
N ALA A 205 9.24 20.76 8.57
CA ALA A 205 8.07 21.15 9.35
C ALA A 205 7.94 22.68 9.47
N LEU A 206 6.72 23.19 9.36
CA LEU A 206 6.40 24.63 9.47
C LEU A 206 6.25 25.10 10.92
N HIS A 207 6.07 24.16 11.84
CA HIS A 207 5.90 24.38 13.27
C HIS A 207 6.46 23.18 14.04
N ASP A 208 7.08 23.44 15.19
CA ASP A 208 7.80 22.42 15.95
C ASP A 208 6.86 21.36 16.53
N ASP A 209 5.76 21.78 17.16
CA ASP A 209 4.84 20.86 17.85
C ASP A 209 3.88 20.16 16.88
N VAL A 210 3.80 18.82 16.98
CA VAL A 210 2.76 18.03 16.30
C VAL A 210 1.39 18.34 16.92
N ILE A 211 0.42 18.67 16.07
CA ILE A 211 -0.96 18.91 16.49
C ILE A 211 -1.55 17.54 16.84
N TYR A 212 -1.99 17.38 18.08
CA TYR A 212 -2.63 16.14 18.53
C TYR A 212 -3.89 16.43 19.33
N PHE A 213 -4.92 15.65 19.07
CA PHE A 213 -6.15 15.64 19.85
C PHE A 213 -6.80 14.26 19.77
N GLN A 214 -7.60 13.96 20.79
CA GLN A 214 -8.35 12.72 20.91
C GLN A 214 -9.82 13.02 21.22
N GLY A 215 -10.70 12.10 20.82
CA GLY A 215 -12.11 12.14 21.15
C GLY A 215 -12.63 10.73 21.41
N GLU A 216 -13.67 10.62 22.23
CA GLU A 216 -14.36 9.37 22.48
C GLU A 216 -15.87 9.63 22.50
N ASP A 217 -16.61 8.82 21.76
CA ASP A 217 -18.08 8.89 21.74
C ASP A 217 -18.66 7.52 21.40
N ASP A 218 -19.77 7.15 22.03
CA ASP A 218 -20.43 5.83 21.86
C ASP A 218 -19.47 4.61 21.95
N GLY A 219 -18.42 4.70 22.78
CA GLY A 219 -17.41 3.65 22.93
C GLY A 219 -16.44 3.52 21.75
N ILE A 220 -16.42 4.50 20.85
CA ILE A 220 -15.50 4.61 19.72
C ILE A 220 -14.49 5.71 20.06
N SER A 221 -13.21 5.35 20.10
CA SER A 221 -12.14 6.33 20.31
C SER A 221 -11.51 6.75 18.98
N VAL A 222 -11.13 8.02 18.91
CA VAL A 222 -10.50 8.65 17.75
C VAL A 222 -9.26 9.38 18.24
N GLU A 223 -8.12 9.10 17.64
CA GLU A 223 -6.87 9.82 17.86
C GLU A 223 -6.38 10.38 16.53
N ILE A 224 -6.02 11.66 16.52
CA ILE A 224 -5.52 12.35 15.32
C ILE A 224 -4.25 13.10 15.67
N ALA A 225 -3.21 12.86 14.89
CA ALA A 225 -1.96 13.62 14.90
C ALA A 225 -1.72 14.22 13.51
N MET A 226 -1.27 15.47 13.44
CA MET A 226 -0.92 16.09 12.17
C MET A 226 0.12 17.20 12.30
N GLN A 227 0.89 17.42 11.24
CA GLN A 227 1.88 18.49 11.17
C GLN A 227 2.01 18.99 9.74
N ALA A 228 2.02 20.31 9.58
CA ALA A 228 2.22 20.94 8.27
C ALA A 228 3.70 21.13 7.98
N SER A 229 4.06 21.00 6.72
CA SER A 229 5.42 21.14 6.21
C SER A 229 5.48 22.09 5.01
N GLU A 230 6.68 22.48 4.60
CA GLU A 230 6.92 23.23 3.35
C GLU A 230 6.72 22.38 2.09
N ASP A 231 6.46 21.08 2.24
CA ASP A 231 6.25 20.19 1.12
C ASP A 231 4.95 20.53 0.38
N VAL A 232 4.91 20.12 -0.88
CA VAL A 232 3.73 20.19 -1.72
C VAL A 232 2.85 18.97 -1.51
N GLN A 233 3.46 17.81 -1.28
CA GLN A 233 2.70 16.57 -1.18
C GLN A 233 2.04 16.45 0.19
N SER A 234 0.74 16.15 0.19
CA SER A 234 0.02 15.75 1.40
C SER A 234 0.29 14.28 1.70
N SER A 235 0.38 13.94 2.97
CA SER A 235 0.50 12.57 3.46
C SER A 235 -0.63 12.30 4.45
N THR A 236 -1.46 11.29 4.21
CA THR A 236 -2.59 10.99 5.09
C THR A 236 -2.75 9.49 5.26
N HIS A 237 -2.56 9.03 6.48
CA HIS A 237 -2.67 7.62 6.86
C HIS A 237 -3.86 7.44 7.79
N ALA A 238 -4.74 6.51 7.45
CA ALA A 238 -5.97 6.26 8.17
C ALA A 238 -6.03 4.80 8.63
N PHE A 239 -6.37 4.60 9.89
CA PHE A 239 -6.39 3.32 10.56
C PHE A 239 -7.72 3.10 11.27
N ALA A 240 -8.20 1.86 11.22
CA ALA A 240 -9.31 1.38 12.03
C ALA A 240 -8.88 0.09 12.72
N ASN A 241 -8.82 0.08 14.06
CA ASN A 241 -8.32 -1.04 14.87
C ASN A 241 -6.95 -1.55 14.38
N ASN A 242 -5.99 -0.64 14.21
CA ASN A 242 -4.62 -0.91 13.74
C ASN A 242 -4.50 -1.43 12.28
N ILE A 243 -5.62 -1.46 11.55
CA ILE A 243 -5.66 -1.87 10.14
C ILE A 243 -5.61 -0.63 9.27
N ASN A 244 -4.66 -0.60 8.34
CA ASN A 244 -4.51 0.48 7.36
C ASN A 244 -5.68 0.46 6.36
N THR A 245 -6.55 1.47 6.45
CA THR A 245 -7.66 1.65 5.52
C THR A 245 -7.22 2.44 4.29
N ARG A 246 -6.43 1.80 3.43
CA ARG A 246 -5.80 2.44 2.25
C ARG A 246 -6.77 3.04 1.24
N GLU A 247 -7.98 2.50 1.13
CA GLU A 247 -9.08 3.02 0.29
C GLU A 247 -9.93 4.06 1.04
N GLY A 248 -9.55 4.41 2.27
CA GLY A 248 -10.21 5.40 3.10
C GLY A 248 -11.41 4.84 3.88
N GLY A 249 -12.50 5.57 3.93
CA GLY A 249 -13.68 5.19 4.69
C GLY A 249 -14.34 6.38 5.37
N THR A 250 -15.35 6.09 6.18
CA THR A 250 -16.19 7.10 6.85
C THR A 250 -15.41 8.00 7.80
N HIS A 251 -14.41 7.47 8.50
CA HIS A 251 -13.47 8.21 9.34
C HIS A 251 -12.65 9.22 8.53
N LEU A 252 -12.04 8.80 7.42
CA LEU A 252 -11.25 9.68 6.56
C LEU A 252 -12.11 10.79 5.93
N THR A 253 -13.33 10.47 5.49
CA THR A 253 -14.28 11.46 4.98
C THR A 253 -14.67 12.48 6.06
N GLY A 254 -14.91 12.02 7.28
CA GLY A 254 -15.20 12.88 8.42
C GLY A 254 -14.06 13.84 8.72
N PHE A 255 -12.82 13.32 8.79
CA PHE A 255 -11.61 14.11 8.98
C PHE A 255 -11.46 15.19 7.91
N LYS A 256 -11.51 14.82 6.62
CA LYS A 256 -11.35 15.78 5.51
C LYS A 256 -12.39 16.89 5.54
N THR A 257 -13.64 16.55 5.86
CA THR A 257 -14.76 17.50 5.92
C THR A 257 -14.58 18.49 7.08
N ALA A 258 -14.31 17.98 8.28
CA ALA A 258 -14.16 18.82 9.47
C ALA A 258 -12.87 19.65 9.46
N LEU A 259 -11.77 19.12 8.94
CA LEU A 259 -10.52 19.87 8.74
C LEU A 259 -10.78 21.09 7.84
N THR A 260 -11.45 20.88 6.71
CA THR A 260 -11.77 21.94 5.75
C THR A 260 -12.61 23.03 6.40
N ARG A 261 -13.63 22.65 7.17
CA ARG A 261 -14.52 23.60 7.86
C ARG A 261 -13.75 24.38 8.94
N THR A 262 -13.09 23.68 9.85
CA THR A 262 -12.43 24.28 11.03
C THR A 262 -11.36 25.28 10.63
N VAL A 263 -10.55 24.95 9.62
CA VAL A 263 -9.50 25.85 9.10
C VAL A 263 -10.11 27.09 8.44
N ASN A 264 -11.20 26.95 7.67
CA ASN A 264 -11.88 28.09 7.06
C ASN A 264 -12.56 28.98 8.11
N ASP A 265 -13.20 28.41 9.13
CA ASP A 265 -13.84 29.16 10.21
C ASP A 265 -12.80 30.01 10.95
N TYR A 266 -11.69 29.38 11.38
CA TYR A 266 -10.59 30.10 12.02
C TYR A 266 -9.98 31.18 11.11
N ALA A 267 -9.79 30.90 9.82
CA ALA A 267 -9.23 31.86 8.87
C ALA A 267 -10.15 33.07 8.65
N ASN A 268 -11.48 32.86 8.61
CA ASN A 268 -12.46 33.93 8.49
C ASN A 268 -12.51 34.80 9.76
N ASP A 269 -12.59 34.18 10.93
CA ASP A 269 -12.66 34.89 12.22
C ASP A 269 -11.41 35.75 12.47
N ASN A 270 -10.26 35.31 11.96
CA ASN A 270 -8.98 36.02 12.08
C ASN A 270 -8.60 36.87 10.86
N ASN A 271 -9.49 37.02 9.86
CA ASN A 271 -9.28 37.79 8.63
C ASN A 271 -8.00 37.38 7.84
N LEU A 272 -7.70 36.09 7.78
CA LEU A 272 -6.50 35.54 7.13
C LEU A 272 -6.70 35.27 5.62
N LEU A 273 -7.92 35.41 5.10
CA LEU A 273 -8.27 35.16 3.69
C LEU A 273 -8.27 36.43 2.82
N SER A 274 -7.77 37.56 3.33
CA SER A 274 -7.79 38.84 2.59
C SER A 274 -7.06 38.77 1.25
N GLU A 275 -6.02 37.95 1.15
CA GLU A 275 -5.23 37.78 -0.08
C GLU A 275 -5.93 36.91 -1.15
N LEU A 276 -7.06 36.30 -0.79
CA LEU A 276 -7.93 35.53 -1.67
C LEU A 276 -9.26 36.24 -1.95
N ASP A 277 -9.34 37.55 -1.69
CA ASP A 277 -10.55 38.35 -1.78
C ASP A 277 -11.71 37.81 -0.90
N GLY A 278 -11.37 37.14 0.21
CA GLY A 278 -12.34 36.53 1.12
C GLY A 278 -12.95 35.22 0.61
N GLU A 279 -12.42 34.64 -0.47
CA GLU A 279 -12.82 33.29 -0.90
C GLU A 279 -12.27 32.23 0.06
N ASN A 280 -13.11 31.24 0.37
CA ASN A 280 -12.74 30.09 1.19
C ASN A 280 -11.70 29.19 0.50
N LEU A 281 -10.90 28.54 1.33
CA LEU A 281 -9.94 27.51 0.96
C LEU A 281 -10.67 26.20 0.62
N THR A 282 -10.22 25.47 -0.39
CA THR A 282 -10.69 24.11 -0.63
C THR A 282 -10.01 23.12 0.31
N GLY A 283 -10.53 21.90 0.39
CA GLY A 283 -9.91 20.85 1.20
C GLY A 283 -8.50 20.50 0.73
N ASP A 284 -8.24 20.55 -0.57
CA ASP A 284 -6.93 20.25 -1.16
C ASP A 284 -5.93 21.39 -0.89
N ASP A 285 -6.39 22.64 -0.92
CA ASP A 285 -5.57 23.79 -0.51
C ASP A 285 -5.06 23.60 0.93
N ILE A 286 -5.91 23.09 1.83
CA ILE A 286 -5.60 22.92 3.25
C ILE A 286 -4.71 21.70 3.52
N ARG A 287 -4.83 20.64 2.71
CA ARG A 287 -4.05 19.42 2.87
C ARG A 287 -2.68 19.50 2.20
N GLU A 288 -2.44 20.44 1.29
CA GLU A 288 -1.10 20.64 0.68
C GLU A 288 -0.02 20.75 1.77
N GLY A 289 0.97 19.87 1.72
CA GLY A 289 2.06 19.82 2.71
C GLY A 289 1.68 19.31 4.10
N LEU A 290 0.45 18.83 4.32
CA LEU A 290 -0.01 18.29 5.59
C LEU A 290 0.28 16.79 5.68
N THR A 291 0.97 16.38 6.74
CA THR A 291 1.09 14.98 7.14
C THR A 291 0.11 14.72 8.28
N ALA A 292 -0.75 13.71 8.15
CA ALA A 292 -1.78 13.39 9.13
C ALA A 292 -1.92 11.87 9.34
N VAL A 293 -2.03 11.46 10.60
CA VAL A 293 -2.35 10.10 11.02
C VAL A 293 -3.69 10.13 11.77
N ILE A 294 -4.64 9.34 11.30
CA ILE A 294 -5.99 9.19 11.89
C ILE A 294 -6.15 7.75 12.34
N SER A 295 -6.30 7.52 13.65
CA SER A 295 -6.53 6.20 14.22
C SER A 295 -7.90 6.14 14.90
N VAL A 296 -8.72 5.17 14.51
CA VAL A 296 -10.04 4.91 15.13
C VAL A 296 -10.02 3.54 15.78
N LYS A 297 -10.48 3.46 17.03
CA LYS A 297 -10.75 2.21 17.73
C LYS A 297 -12.25 2.04 17.87
N HIS A 298 -12.78 1.02 17.20
CA HIS A 298 -14.20 0.72 17.11
C HIS A 298 -14.48 -0.69 17.67
N PRO A 299 -15.54 -0.89 18.47
CA PRO A 299 -15.84 -2.21 19.04
C PRO A 299 -16.33 -3.22 17.98
N ASP A 300 -17.06 -2.74 16.97
CA ASP A 300 -17.60 -3.58 15.87
C ASP A 300 -17.37 -2.93 14.48
N PRO A 301 -16.13 -2.85 13.97
CA PRO A 301 -15.85 -2.21 12.70
C PRO A 301 -16.37 -3.04 11.51
N GLN A 302 -17.06 -2.39 10.59
CA GLN A 302 -17.59 -2.95 9.37
C GLN A 302 -16.75 -2.46 8.20
N PHE A 303 -16.11 -3.39 7.49
CA PHE A 303 -15.27 -3.07 6.34
C PHE A 303 -15.94 -3.46 5.01
N GLU A 304 -15.65 -2.71 3.96
CA GLU A 304 -15.99 -3.11 2.59
C GLU A 304 -15.01 -4.21 2.14
N GLY A 305 -15.48 -5.46 2.13
CA GLY A 305 -14.69 -6.62 1.67
C GLY A 305 -13.69 -7.19 2.70
N GLN A 306 -13.13 -8.37 2.38
CA GLN A 306 -12.26 -9.13 3.30
C GLN A 306 -10.89 -8.50 3.52
N THR A 307 -10.39 -7.74 2.54
CA THR A 307 -9.08 -7.07 2.63
C THR A 307 -9.06 -5.89 3.60
N LYS A 308 -10.21 -5.57 4.22
CA LYS A 308 -10.39 -4.54 5.25
C LYS A 308 -9.80 -3.18 4.87
N THR A 309 -9.93 -2.80 3.61
CA THR A 309 -9.26 -1.62 3.03
C THR A 309 -10.05 -0.33 3.21
N LYS A 310 -11.35 -0.42 3.52
CA LYS A 310 -12.25 0.72 3.65
C LYS A 310 -13.27 0.54 4.77
N LEU A 311 -13.37 1.53 5.66
CA LEU A 311 -14.31 1.51 6.79
C LEU A 311 -15.70 2.01 6.37
N GLY A 312 -16.74 1.24 6.70
CA GLY A 312 -18.13 1.47 6.30
C GLY A 312 -19.09 1.98 7.40
N ASN A 313 -18.67 2.03 8.67
CA ASN A 313 -19.50 2.49 9.80
C ASN A 313 -19.90 3.98 9.63
N SER A 314 -21.18 4.26 9.36
CA SER A 314 -21.67 5.61 9.06
C SER A 314 -21.55 6.60 10.21
N GLU A 315 -21.69 6.10 11.44
CA GLU A 315 -21.63 6.83 12.71
C GLU A 315 -20.24 7.39 13.00
N VAL A 316 -19.19 6.68 12.58
CA VAL A 316 -17.79 7.07 12.78
C VAL A 316 -17.50 8.42 12.15
N ARG A 317 -18.13 8.73 11.01
CA ARG A 317 -17.97 10.02 10.34
C ARG A 317 -18.30 11.19 11.28
N GLY A 318 -19.46 11.12 11.96
CA GLY A 318 -19.91 12.19 12.85
C GLY A 318 -19.04 12.35 14.09
N ILE A 319 -18.53 11.24 14.61
CA ILE A 319 -17.63 11.20 15.78
C ILE A 319 -16.29 11.86 15.42
N VAL A 320 -15.68 11.46 14.30
CA VAL A 320 -14.43 12.06 13.81
C VAL A 320 -14.63 13.54 13.48
N GLU A 321 -15.75 13.91 12.85
CA GLU A 321 -16.05 15.31 12.57
C GLU A 321 -16.07 16.14 13.86
N ARG A 322 -16.76 15.68 14.92
CA ARG A 322 -16.80 16.36 16.23
C ARG A 322 -15.41 16.49 16.84
N ALA A 323 -14.66 15.39 16.93
CA ALA A 323 -13.32 15.36 17.48
C ALA A 323 -12.39 16.38 16.80
N VAL A 324 -12.48 16.50 15.47
CA VAL A 324 -11.71 17.49 14.71
C VAL A 324 -12.15 18.93 14.99
N ASN A 325 -13.45 19.28 14.93
CA ASN A 325 -13.80 20.70 15.16
C ASN A 325 -13.46 21.14 16.58
N ASP A 326 -13.72 20.29 17.57
CA ASP A 326 -13.48 20.63 18.97
C ASP A 326 -11.98 20.63 19.27
N GLY A 327 -11.27 19.57 18.89
CA GLY A 327 -9.84 19.39 19.16
C GLY A 327 -8.97 20.36 18.37
N LEU A 328 -9.15 20.43 17.04
CA LEU A 328 -8.36 21.33 16.20
C LEU A 328 -8.73 22.80 16.45
N GLY A 329 -10.02 23.10 16.66
CA GLY A 329 -10.48 24.45 16.98
C GLY A 329 -9.84 24.97 18.27
N THR A 330 -9.91 24.18 19.34
CA THR A 330 -9.27 24.50 20.62
C THR A 330 -7.76 24.69 20.45
N TYR A 331 -7.10 23.75 19.74
CA TYR A 331 -5.65 23.84 19.51
C TYR A 331 -5.25 25.12 18.76
N PHE A 332 -6.02 25.54 17.75
CA PHE A 332 -5.75 26.76 16.99
C PHE A 332 -5.94 28.02 17.81
N GLU A 333 -6.93 28.06 18.71
CA GLU A 333 -7.13 29.16 19.65
C GLU A 333 -5.98 29.26 20.67
N GLU A 334 -5.50 28.12 21.17
CA GLU A 334 -4.39 28.05 22.13
C GLU A 334 -3.02 28.29 21.48
N ASN A 335 -2.87 27.94 20.19
CA ASN A 335 -1.61 28.04 19.44
C ASN A 335 -1.75 28.90 18.15
N PRO A 336 -1.96 30.22 18.26
CA PRO A 336 -2.22 31.07 17.09
C PRO A 336 -1.07 31.14 16.09
N ALA A 337 0.17 30.91 16.52
CA ALA A 337 1.34 30.91 15.64
C ALA A 337 1.28 29.72 14.66
N THR A 338 1.01 28.52 15.18
CA THR A 338 0.82 27.30 14.40
C THR A 338 -0.38 27.42 13.46
N ALA A 339 -1.52 27.88 13.98
CA ALA A 339 -2.73 28.07 13.17
C ALA A 339 -2.50 29.03 11.99
N LYS A 340 -1.79 30.15 12.22
CA LYS A 340 -1.42 31.09 11.15
C LYS A 340 -0.46 30.48 10.13
N ALA A 341 0.48 29.65 10.56
CA ALA A 341 1.40 28.96 9.65
C ALA A 341 0.63 28.01 8.72
N VAL A 342 -0.25 27.17 9.27
CA VAL A 342 -1.12 26.25 8.49
C VAL A 342 -1.99 27.02 7.49
N VAL A 343 -2.71 28.05 7.96
CA VAL A 343 -3.60 28.84 7.09
C VAL A 343 -2.82 29.56 5.98
N ARG A 344 -1.63 30.09 6.28
CA ARG A 344 -0.79 30.78 5.28
C ARG A 344 -0.38 29.82 4.16
N THR A 345 0.07 28.62 4.50
CA THR A 345 0.44 27.61 3.50
C THR A 345 -0.76 27.25 2.62
N ALA A 346 -1.94 27.07 3.22
CA ALA A 346 -3.15 26.82 2.47
C ALA A 346 -3.55 27.98 1.54
N VAL A 347 -3.35 29.23 1.98
CA VAL A 347 -3.55 30.42 1.14
C VAL A 347 -2.58 30.45 -0.04
N GLU A 348 -1.32 30.07 0.16
CA GLU A 348 -0.32 29.98 -0.91
C GLU A 348 -0.66 28.88 -1.93
N ALA A 349 -1.11 27.71 -1.46
CA ALA A 349 -1.63 26.62 -2.29
C ALA A 349 -2.82 27.09 -3.13
N ALA A 350 -3.81 27.73 -2.50
CA ALA A 350 -5.00 28.28 -3.17
C ALA A 350 -4.64 29.30 -4.25
N LYS A 351 -3.66 30.18 -4.00
CA LYS A 351 -3.18 31.13 -5.00
C LYS A 351 -2.52 30.43 -6.19
N ALA A 352 -1.67 29.44 -5.93
CA ALA A 352 -1.01 28.67 -6.98
C ALA A 352 -2.05 27.95 -7.86
N ARG A 353 -3.02 27.27 -7.26
CA ARG A 353 -4.14 26.63 -7.96
C ARG A 353 -4.94 27.60 -8.81
N LYS A 354 -5.31 28.78 -8.27
CA LYS A 354 -6.05 29.81 -9.03
C LYS A 354 -5.24 30.35 -10.20
N ALA A 355 -3.93 30.56 -10.02
CA ALA A 355 -3.03 30.99 -11.09
C ALA A 355 -2.95 29.92 -12.20
N ALA A 356 -2.82 28.66 -11.83
CA ALA A 356 -2.79 27.52 -12.73
C ALA A 356 -4.09 27.40 -13.54
N LYS A 357 -5.25 27.43 -12.88
CA LYS A 357 -6.56 27.37 -13.53
C LYS A 357 -6.74 28.52 -14.53
N LYS A 358 -6.30 29.74 -14.19
CA LYS A 358 -6.35 30.88 -15.08
C LYS A 358 -5.44 30.71 -16.30
N ALA A 359 -4.23 30.18 -16.11
CA ALA A 359 -3.29 29.88 -17.19
C ALA A 359 -3.82 28.78 -18.12
N GLU A 360 -4.44 27.75 -17.55
CA GLU A 360 -5.08 26.68 -18.29
C GLU A 360 -6.28 27.19 -19.09
N GLU A 361 -7.19 27.96 -18.48
CA GLU A 361 -8.33 28.54 -19.19
C GLU A 361 -7.90 29.45 -20.36
N LEU A 362 -6.85 30.25 -20.18
CA LEU A 362 -6.26 31.07 -21.24
C LEU A 362 -5.69 30.21 -22.38
N THR A 363 -5.14 29.04 -22.06
CA THR A 363 -4.58 28.08 -23.02
C THR A 363 -5.67 27.26 -23.70
N ARG A 364 -6.68 26.76 -22.97
CA ARG A 364 -7.89 26.12 -23.50
C ARG A 364 -8.68 27.06 -24.40
N ARG A 365 -8.80 28.36 -24.10
CA ARG A 365 -9.45 29.34 -25.00
C ARG A 365 -8.66 29.57 -26.29
N LYS A 366 -7.32 29.52 -26.26
CA LYS A 366 -6.49 29.52 -27.47
C LYS A 366 -6.63 28.21 -28.24
N SER A 367 -6.76 27.09 -27.53
CA SER A 367 -6.97 25.76 -28.08
C SER A 367 -8.39 25.56 -28.61
N ALA A 368 -9.43 26.22 -28.12
CA ALA A 368 -10.83 25.98 -28.51
C ALA A 368 -11.15 26.27 -30.00
N LEU A 369 -10.20 26.87 -30.73
CA LEU A 369 -10.22 26.97 -32.20
C LEU A 369 -9.67 25.70 -32.91
N GLY A 370 -9.21 24.71 -32.16
CA GLY A 370 -8.82 23.36 -32.59
C GLY A 370 -9.36 22.32 -31.59
N SER A 371 -10.09 21.32 -32.09
CA SER A 371 -10.71 20.24 -31.30
C SER A 371 -9.86 19.72 -30.13
N THR A 372 -10.51 19.23 -29.07
CA THR A 372 -10.00 18.29 -28.07
C THR A 372 -9.26 17.12 -28.74
N SER A 373 -8.01 17.35 -29.13
CA SER A 373 -7.23 16.41 -29.91
C SER A 373 -6.44 15.54 -28.95
N LEU A 374 -6.57 14.22 -29.13
CA LEU A 374 -5.66 13.25 -28.53
C LEU A 374 -4.20 13.68 -28.78
N PRO A 375 -3.26 13.30 -27.89
CA PRO A 375 -1.86 13.64 -28.06
C PRO A 375 -1.37 13.26 -29.47
N GLY A 376 -0.69 14.17 -30.16
CA GLY A 376 -0.23 13.90 -31.53
C GLY A 376 0.71 12.69 -31.66
N LYS A 377 1.37 12.30 -30.55
CA LYS A 377 2.23 11.11 -30.45
C LYS A 377 1.45 9.81 -30.20
N LEU A 378 0.21 9.88 -29.72
CA LEU A 378 -0.59 8.70 -29.41
C LEU A 378 -0.99 7.99 -30.70
N ALA A 379 -0.60 6.72 -30.83
CA ALA A 379 -1.23 5.81 -31.76
C ALA A 379 -2.39 5.14 -31.03
N ASP A 380 -3.62 5.56 -31.27
CA ASP A 380 -4.81 4.99 -30.58
C ASP A 380 -5.16 3.59 -31.09
N CYS A 381 -6.00 2.86 -30.34
CA CYS A 381 -6.62 1.59 -30.74
C CYS A 381 -8.03 1.79 -31.31
N GLN A 382 -8.58 0.73 -31.93
CA GLN A 382 -9.94 0.74 -32.47
C GLN A 382 -11.01 0.50 -31.40
N SER A 383 -10.72 -0.33 -30.41
CA SER A 383 -11.62 -0.59 -29.28
C SER A 383 -11.93 0.72 -28.54
N LYS A 384 -13.16 0.80 -28.07
CA LYS A 384 -13.67 1.87 -27.19
C LYS A 384 -14.17 1.32 -25.85
N ALA A 385 -14.15 0.01 -25.68
CA ALA A 385 -14.42 -0.67 -24.42
C ALA A 385 -13.13 -0.63 -23.57
N PRO A 386 -13.10 0.08 -22.43
CA PRO A 386 -11.90 0.21 -21.60
C PRO A 386 -11.33 -1.13 -21.14
N GLU A 387 -12.19 -2.11 -20.85
CA GLU A 387 -11.85 -3.46 -20.37
C GLU A 387 -11.04 -4.27 -21.39
N ASP A 388 -11.30 -4.04 -22.69
CA ASP A 388 -10.59 -4.69 -23.78
C ASP A 388 -9.34 -3.90 -24.21
N ALA A 389 -9.28 -2.61 -23.88
CA ALA A 389 -8.30 -1.69 -24.44
C ALA A 389 -7.02 -1.59 -23.58
N GLU A 390 -5.88 -1.60 -24.25
CA GLU A 390 -4.55 -1.55 -23.64
C GLU A 390 -3.81 -0.28 -24.06
N LEU A 391 -3.13 0.38 -23.14
CA LEU A 391 -2.23 1.48 -23.42
C LEU A 391 -0.79 1.09 -23.06
N PHE A 392 0.07 0.97 -24.05
CA PHE A 392 1.51 0.83 -23.84
C PHE A 392 2.16 2.21 -23.75
N VAL A 393 2.71 2.55 -22.59
CA VAL A 393 3.54 3.73 -22.37
C VAL A 393 5.00 3.32 -22.59
N VAL A 394 5.58 3.79 -23.69
CA VAL A 394 6.85 3.26 -24.23
C VAL A 394 7.99 4.25 -24.12
N GLU A 395 9.15 3.78 -23.70
CA GLU A 395 10.37 4.58 -23.64
C GLU A 395 10.90 4.93 -25.05
N GLY A 396 10.80 6.21 -25.42
CA GLY A 396 11.39 6.74 -26.65
C GLY A 396 10.63 6.44 -27.95
N ASP A 397 10.84 7.29 -28.95
CA ASP A 397 10.21 7.18 -30.27
C ASP A 397 10.67 5.92 -31.05
N SER A 398 11.87 5.41 -30.77
CA SER A 398 12.42 4.23 -31.44
C SER A 398 11.63 2.96 -31.08
N ALA A 399 11.55 2.65 -29.78
CA ALA A 399 10.75 1.53 -29.30
C ALA A 399 9.26 1.77 -29.58
N GLY A 400 8.78 3.01 -29.46
CA GLY A 400 7.41 3.39 -29.85
C GLY A 400 7.09 3.09 -31.32
N GLY A 401 8.06 3.28 -32.23
CA GLY A 401 7.94 2.94 -33.65
C GLY A 401 7.81 1.43 -33.90
N SER A 402 8.64 0.62 -33.24
CA SER A 402 8.57 -0.85 -33.31
C SER A 402 7.26 -1.38 -32.70
N ALA A 403 6.87 -0.86 -31.53
CA ALA A 403 5.63 -1.21 -30.85
C ALA A 403 4.41 -0.88 -31.70
N LYS A 404 4.38 0.30 -32.33
CA LYS A 404 3.29 0.69 -33.24
C LYS A 404 3.14 -0.25 -34.43
N GLN A 405 4.24 -0.79 -34.94
CA GLN A 405 4.24 -1.73 -36.07
C GLN A 405 3.87 -3.15 -35.65
N GLY A 406 4.26 -3.58 -34.45
CA GLY A 406 4.05 -4.95 -33.96
C GLY A 406 2.71 -5.18 -33.26
N ARG A 407 2.07 -4.12 -32.73
CA ARG A 407 0.84 -4.21 -31.96
C ARG A 407 -0.34 -4.80 -32.73
N ASN A 408 -1.35 -5.24 -31.99
CA ASN A 408 -2.70 -5.38 -32.52
C ASN A 408 -3.48 -4.06 -32.41
N PRO A 409 -3.70 -3.31 -33.51
CA PRO A 409 -4.39 -2.03 -33.46
C PRO A 409 -5.88 -2.13 -33.09
N GLY A 410 -6.44 -3.34 -33.06
CA GLY A 410 -7.80 -3.61 -32.59
C GLY A 410 -7.98 -3.14 -31.15
N PHE A 411 -7.02 -3.42 -30.27
CA PHE A 411 -7.15 -3.16 -28.84
C PHE A 411 -5.93 -2.50 -28.18
N GLN A 412 -4.77 -2.43 -28.84
CA GLN A 412 -3.55 -1.86 -28.26
C GLN A 412 -3.23 -0.46 -28.78
N ALA A 413 -3.16 0.50 -27.88
CA ALA A 413 -2.69 1.86 -28.08
C ALA A 413 -1.21 2.01 -27.67
N ILE A 414 -0.47 2.88 -28.34
CA ILE A 414 0.95 3.14 -28.05
C ILE A 414 1.15 4.63 -27.81
N LEU A 415 1.72 4.97 -26.65
CA LEU A 415 2.14 6.32 -26.29
C LEU A 415 3.66 6.36 -26.06
N PRO A 416 4.44 6.81 -27.06
CA PRO A 416 5.88 7.01 -26.90
C PRO A 416 6.16 8.23 -26.01
N LEU A 417 7.06 8.08 -25.05
CA LEU A 417 7.55 9.15 -24.18
C LEU A 417 8.84 9.76 -24.74
N GLY A 418 8.90 11.09 -24.78
CA GLY A 418 10.10 11.84 -25.14
C GLY A 418 10.85 12.39 -23.92
N GLY A 419 12.14 12.07 -23.79
CA GLY A 419 12.99 12.63 -22.72
C GLY A 419 12.71 12.06 -21.33
N LYS A 420 13.26 12.71 -20.30
CA LYS A 420 13.07 12.29 -18.90
C LYS A 420 11.77 12.86 -18.36
N ILE A 421 11.00 12.02 -17.65
CA ILE A 421 9.77 12.45 -16.97
C ILE A 421 10.13 13.38 -15.80
N LEU A 422 9.29 14.39 -15.58
CA LEU A 422 9.41 15.26 -14.41
C LEU A 422 9.16 14.45 -13.12
N ASN A 423 10.03 14.61 -12.12
CA ASN A 423 9.78 14.03 -10.81
C ASN A 423 8.66 14.81 -10.09
N VAL A 424 7.46 14.25 -10.12
CA VAL A 424 6.27 14.91 -9.57
C VAL A 424 6.29 15.08 -8.07
N GLU A 425 7.10 14.29 -7.35
CA GLU A 425 7.27 14.38 -5.90
C GLU A 425 7.68 15.80 -5.48
N LYS A 426 8.53 16.43 -6.29
CA LYS A 426 9.16 17.71 -5.97
C LYS A 426 8.44 18.92 -6.57
N HIS A 427 7.28 18.71 -7.19
CA HIS A 427 6.63 19.73 -8.01
C HIS A 427 5.13 19.81 -7.77
N ARG A 428 4.61 21.04 -7.79
CA ARG A 428 3.18 21.35 -7.73
C ARG A 428 2.45 20.95 -9.00
N LEU A 429 1.13 20.75 -8.87
CA LEU A 429 0.25 20.29 -9.95
C LEU A 429 0.31 21.21 -11.18
N ASP A 430 0.45 22.52 -10.99
CA ASP A 430 0.59 23.49 -12.09
C ASP A 430 1.83 23.22 -12.94
N ARG A 431 2.97 22.95 -12.30
CA ARG A 431 4.21 22.62 -12.97
C ARG A 431 4.15 21.25 -13.66
N ILE A 432 3.42 20.31 -13.06
CA ILE A 432 3.17 18.97 -13.63
C ILE A 432 2.34 19.08 -14.91
N LEU A 433 1.30 19.91 -14.91
CA LEU A 433 0.43 20.15 -16.08
C LEU A 433 1.13 20.88 -17.23
N GLU A 434 2.17 21.67 -16.92
CA GLU A 434 3.06 22.27 -17.93
C GLU A 434 3.98 21.25 -18.61
N HIS A 435 4.18 20.06 -18.03
CA HIS A 435 5.05 19.03 -18.59
C HIS A 435 4.35 18.24 -19.71
N ASP A 436 4.86 18.37 -20.94
CA ASP A 436 4.22 17.82 -22.14
C ASP A 436 3.95 16.30 -22.04
N GLU A 437 4.92 15.51 -21.58
CA GLU A 437 4.75 14.04 -21.52
C GLU A 437 3.71 13.61 -20.47
N LEU A 438 3.61 14.33 -19.34
CA LEU A 438 2.60 14.03 -18.33
C LEU A 438 1.21 14.45 -18.82
N ARG A 439 1.11 15.62 -19.46
CA ARG A 439 -0.12 16.05 -20.14
C ARG A 439 -0.56 15.05 -21.20
N HIS A 440 0.37 14.46 -21.96
CA HIS A 440 0.03 13.43 -22.94
C HIS A 440 -0.55 12.19 -22.28
N ILE A 441 0.01 11.72 -21.15
CA ILE A 441 -0.52 10.58 -20.40
C ILE A 441 -1.93 10.90 -19.89
N ILE A 442 -2.13 12.03 -19.22
CA ILE A 442 -3.44 12.46 -18.70
C ILE A 442 -4.49 12.51 -19.83
N THR A 443 -4.14 13.14 -20.96
CA THR A 443 -5.04 13.26 -22.11
C THR A 443 -5.31 11.93 -22.78
N ALA A 444 -4.34 11.01 -22.81
CA ALA A 444 -4.53 9.68 -23.35
C ALA A 444 -5.49 8.87 -22.47
N LEU A 445 -5.29 8.86 -21.15
CA LEU A 445 -6.13 8.10 -20.21
C LEU A 445 -7.56 8.63 -20.17
N GLY A 446 -7.76 9.94 -20.27
CA GLY A 446 -9.09 10.56 -20.29
C GLY A 446 -9.67 10.81 -18.90
N THR A 447 -9.01 10.35 -17.83
CA THR A 447 -9.52 10.39 -16.46
C THR A 447 -9.42 11.76 -15.79
N GLY A 448 -8.77 12.76 -16.39
CA GLY A 448 -8.35 13.95 -15.64
C GLY A 448 -7.24 13.64 -14.62
N ILE A 449 -7.03 14.54 -13.65
CA ILE A 449 -5.98 14.44 -12.63
C ILE A 449 -6.39 15.18 -11.35
N GLY A 450 -5.95 14.69 -10.18
CA GLY A 450 -6.24 15.34 -8.90
C GLY A 450 -7.74 15.37 -8.62
N ASP A 451 -8.30 16.55 -8.35
CA ASP A 451 -9.72 16.71 -8.00
C ASP A 451 -10.67 16.46 -9.18
N GLU A 452 -10.19 16.60 -10.41
CA GLU A 452 -10.94 16.28 -11.63
C GLU A 452 -10.74 14.81 -12.06
N PHE A 453 -10.07 14.00 -11.22
CA PHE A 453 -9.85 12.60 -11.54
C PHE A 453 -11.15 11.79 -11.43
N ASP A 454 -11.54 11.18 -12.54
CA ASP A 454 -12.65 10.25 -12.63
C ASP A 454 -12.18 8.95 -13.30
N ILE A 455 -12.23 7.85 -12.55
CA ILE A 455 -11.85 6.53 -13.06
C ILE A 455 -12.88 5.99 -14.06
N ASP A 456 -14.13 6.43 -14.01
CA ASP A 456 -15.19 5.98 -14.93
C ASP A 456 -14.99 6.56 -16.34
N GLU A 457 -14.21 7.64 -16.48
CA GLU A 457 -13.81 8.21 -17.78
C GLU A 457 -12.56 7.53 -18.37
N LEU A 458 -12.01 6.50 -17.70
CA LEU A 458 -10.81 5.80 -18.13
C LEU A 458 -11.01 5.12 -19.49
N ARG A 459 -10.07 5.36 -20.40
CA ARG A 459 -10.10 4.82 -21.76
C ARG A 459 -9.44 3.45 -21.93
N TYR A 460 -8.59 3.04 -20.98
CA TYR A 460 -7.80 1.81 -21.04
C TYR A 460 -7.66 1.24 -19.63
N GLU A 461 -8.26 0.08 -19.34
CA GLU A 461 -8.09 -0.62 -18.05
C GLU A 461 -6.73 -1.30 -17.92
N ASN A 462 -5.99 -1.43 -19.01
CA ASN A 462 -4.67 -2.05 -19.02
C ASN A 462 -3.59 -1.06 -19.45
N ILE A 463 -2.97 -0.41 -18.46
CA ILE A 463 -1.91 0.58 -18.64
C ILE A 463 -0.56 -0.12 -18.43
N ILE A 464 0.19 -0.32 -19.50
CA ILE A 464 1.41 -1.13 -19.51
C ILE A 464 2.63 -0.24 -19.72
N MET A 465 3.46 -0.10 -18.69
CA MET A 465 4.76 0.57 -18.79
C MET A 465 5.76 -0.36 -19.46
N MET A 466 6.24 0.03 -20.65
CA MET A 466 7.19 -0.74 -21.44
C MET A 466 8.49 0.06 -21.57
N THR A 467 9.35 -0.09 -20.57
CA THR A 467 10.66 0.57 -20.42
C THR A 467 11.80 -0.43 -20.62
N ASP A 468 12.99 0.06 -20.95
CA ASP A 468 14.16 -0.79 -21.13
C ASP A 468 14.61 -1.45 -19.81
N ALA A 469 15.28 -2.60 -19.92
CA ALA A 469 15.82 -3.37 -18.80
C ALA A 469 17.21 -2.87 -18.37
N ASP A 470 17.37 -1.54 -18.29
CA ASP A 470 18.59 -0.87 -17.88
C ASP A 470 18.32 0.17 -16.77
N VAL A 471 19.35 0.94 -16.41
CA VAL A 471 19.26 1.94 -15.34
C VAL A 471 18.35 3.12 -15.70
N ASP A 472 18.27 3.49 -16.97
CA ASP A 472 17.46 4.62 -17.44
C ASP A 472 15.98 4.21 -17.52
N GLY A 473 15.69 3.02 -18.04
CA GLY A 473 14.34 2.44 -18.04
C GLY A 473 13.81 2.17 -16.63
N ALA A 474 14.67 1.71 -15.71
CA ALA A 474 14.32 1.60 -14.29
C ALA A 474 13.97 2.96 -13.68
N HIS A 475 14.74 4.01 -14.00
CA HIS A 475 14.48 5.37 -13.51
C HIS A 475 13.17 5.95 -14.08
N ILE A 476 12.89 5.76 -15.38
CA ILE A 476 11.62 6.18 -15.99
C ILE A 476 10.44 5.46 -15.35
N ARG A 477 10.57 4.14 -15.12
CA ARG A 477 9.55 3.36 -14.43
C ARG A 477 9.29 3.89 -13.02
N THR A 478 10.33 4.24 -12.25
CA THR A 478 10.16 4.88 -10.94
C THR A 478 9.38 6.19 -11.05
N LEU A 479 9.73 7.07 -12.00
CA LEU A 479 9.04 8.35 -12.18
C LEU A 479 7.57 8.18 -12.59
N LEU A 480 7.25 7.20 -13.45
CA LEU A 480 5.87 6.85 -13.81
C LEU A 480 5.10 6.31 -12.60
N LEU A 481 5.72 5.42 -11.83
CA LEU A 481 5.11 4.87 -10.62
C LEU A 481 4.81 5.96 -9.59
N THR A 482 5.76 6.88 -9.36
CA THR A 482 5.53 8.05 -8.50
C THR A 482 4.39 8.91 -9.04
N PHE A 483 4.31 9.14 -10.36
CA PHE A 483 3.20 9.87 -10.97
C PHE A 483 1.84 9.21 -10.74
N PHE A 484 1.72 7.91 -11.04
CA PHE A 484 0.49 7.17 -10.81
C PHE A 484 0.14 7.12 -9.31
N TYR A 485 1.12 6.91 -8.44
CA TYR A 485 0.89 6.86 -7.00
C TYR A 485 0.38 8.19 -6.44
N ARG A 486 1.00 9.31 -6.80
CA ARG A 486 0.66 10.63 -6.27
C ARG A 486 -0.63 11.21 -6.86
N HIS A 487 -0.92 10.95 -8.13
CA HIS A 487 -1.98 11.68 -8.83
C HIS A 487 -3.07 10.82 -9.45
N MET A 488 -2.89 9.50 -9.51
CA MET A 488 -3.84 8.55 -10.11
C MET A 488 -3.88 7.24 -9.32
N LYS A 489 -3.74 7.33 -7.99
CA LYS A 489 -3.68 6.17 -7.08
C LYS A 489 -4.81 5.15 -7.31
N PRO A 490 -6.07 5.56 -7.62
CA PRO A 490 -7.14 4.61 -7.90
C PRO A 490 -6.84 3.64 -9.05
N LEU A 491 -6.00 4.02 -10.02
CA LEU A 491 -5.58 3.10 -11.10
C LEU A 491 -4.71 1.95 -10.56
N LEU A 492 -3.88 2.23 -9.55
CA LEU A 492 -3.05 1.21 -8.89
C LEU A 492 -3.89 0.30 -8.00
N GLU A 493 -4.84 0.88 -7.27
CA GLU A 493 -5.75 0.16 -6.36
C GLU A 493 -6.69 -0.77 -7.15
N ALA A 494 -7.23 -0.29 -8.28
CA ALA A 494 -8.02 -1.10 -9.22
C ALA A 494 -7.18 -2.18 -9.95
N GLY A 495 -5.85 -2.08 -9.91
CA GLY A 495 -4.96 -3.05 -10.54
C GLY A 495 -4.79 -2.88 -12.06
N TYR A 496 -5.00 -1.66 -12.57
CA TYR A 496 -4.94 -1.33 -14.00
C TYR A 496 -3.53 -1.01 -14.52
N VAL A 497 -2.54 -0.87 -13.64
CA VAL A 497 -1.17 -0.51 -14.00
C VAL A 497 -0.26 -1.74 -13.95
N TYR A 498 0.50 -1.92 -15.02
CA TYR A 498 1.40 -3.05 -15.25
C TYR A 498 2.77 -2.58 -15.72
N ALA A 499 3.80 -3.38 -15.45
CA ALA A 499 5.11 -3.27 -16.08
C ALA A 499 5.34 -4.47 -16.99
N ALA A 500 5.72 -4.22 -18.25
CA ALA A 500 6.11 -5.27 -19.18
C ALA A 500 7.47 -5.88 -18.77
N GLN A 501 7.61 -7.20 -18.94
CA GLN A 501 8.87 -7.89 -18.69
C GLN A 501 9.40 -8.50 -19.99
N PRO A 502 10.16 -7.75 -20.80
CA PRO A 502 10.79 -8.29 -21.99
C PRO A 502 11.88 -9.33 -21.61
N PRO A 503 12.14 -10.34 -22.46
CA PRO A 503 13.19 -11.31 -22.20
C PRO A 503 14.58 -10.69 -22.30
N LEU A 504 15.53 -11.19 -21.48
CA LEU A 504 16.93 -10.78 -21.55
C LEU A 504 17.68 -11.48 -22.69
N TYR A 505 17.31 -12.73 -22.98
CA TYR A 505 17.96 -13.55 -23.99
C TYR A 505 16.96 -14.21 -24.93
N ARG A 506 17.39 -14.36 -26.18
CA ARG A 506 16.76 -15.21 -27.18
C ARG A 506 17.73 -16.27 -27.67
N ILE A 507 17.33 -17.52 -27.55
CA ILE A 507 18.13 -18.69 -27.89
C ILE A 507 17.46 -19.39 -29.06
N ARG A 508 18.24 -19.71 -30.10
CA ARG A 508 17.75 -20.51 -31.24
C ARG A 508 18.49 -21.82 -31.31
N TYR A 509 17.75 -22.90 -31.53
CA TYR A 509 18.33 -24.23 -31.73
C TYR A 509 17.45 -25.07 -32.65
N ARG A 510 18.03 -25.55 -33.76
CA ARG A 510 17.37 -26.47 -34.72
C ARG A 510 15.97 -26.01 -35.20
N GLY A 511 15.79 -24.70 -35.37
CA GLY A 511 14.53 -24.11 -35.81
C GLY A 511 13.58 -23.68 -34.69
N ASN A 512 13.83 -24.08 -33.44
CA ASN A 512 13.09 -23.61 -32.28
C ASN A 512 13.70 -22.31 -31.74
N THR A 513 12.84 -21.45 -31.20
CA THR A 513 13.22 -20.23 -30.49
C THR A 513 12.76 -20.35 -29.04
N TYR A 514 13.64 -20.02 -28.12
CA TYR A 514 13.38 -20.00 -26.67
C TYR A 514 13.77 -18.63 -26.14
N ASP A 515 12.95 -18.05 -25.29
CA ASP A 515 13.22 -16.77 -24.65
C ASP A 515 13.49 -17.00 -23.15
N ALA A 516 14.51 -16.32 -22.64
CA ALA A 516 14.95 -16.47 -21.26
C ALA A 516 14.87 -15.13 -20.52
N MET A 517 14.23 -15.15 -19.36
CA MET A 517 14.03 -13.95 -18.52
C MET A 517 15.25 -13.66 -17.66
N THR A 518 16.02 -14.69 -17.32
CA THR A 518 17.23 -14.58 -16.47
C THR A 518 18.44 -15.27 -17.11
N GLU A 519 19.62 -15.01 -16.53
CA GLU A 519 20.83 -15.76 -16.87
C GLU A 519 20.70 -17.25 -16.54
N ALA A 520 20.09 -17.57 -15.40
CA ALA A 520 19.86 -18.95 -14.98
C ALA A 520 18.92 -19.68 -15.95
N ASP A 521 17.85 -19.01 -16.41
CA ASP A 521 16.99 -19.55 -17.46
C ASP A 521 17.76 -19.80 -18.75
N ARG A 522 18.66 -18.87 -19.12
CA ARG A 522 19.49 -19.02 -20.32
C ARG A 522 20.36 -20.26 -20.23
N GLU A 523 21.03 -20.46 -19.10
CA GLU A 523 21.90 -21.62 -18.86
C GLU A 523 21.09 -22.93 -18.90
N ARG A 524 19.97 -22.97 -18.17
CA ARG A 524 19.06 -24.13 -18.14
C ARG A 524 18.53 -24.48 -19.53
N ILE A 525 18.04 -23.50 -20.30
CA ILE A 525 17.54 -23.71 -21.66
C ILE A 525 18.66 -24.21 -22.59
N VAL A 526 19.87 -23.66 -22.46
CA VAL A 526 21.01 -24.10 -23.26
C VAL A 526 21.39 -25.54 -22.93
N GLU A 527 21.40 -25.92 -21.67
CA GLU A 527 21.71 -27.28 -21.24
C GLU A 527 20.62 -28.28 -21.67
N GLU A 528 19.38 -28.04 -21.26
CA GLU A 528 18.26 -28.97 -21.45
C GLU A 528 17.77 -29.03 -22.90
N GLN A 529 17.61 -27.87 -23.55
CA GLN A 529 16.95 -27.77 -24.86
C GLN A 529 17.94 -27.72 -26.02
N CYS A 530 19.17 -27.27 -25.76
CA CYS A 530 20.19 -27.11 -26.80
C CYS A 530 21.36 -28.10 -26.68
N ASN A 531 21.36 -29.01 -25.69
CA ASN A 531 22.48 -29.91 -25.36
C ASN A 531 23.81 -29.17 -25.23
N GLY A 532 23.79 -27.98 -24.61
CA GLY A 532 24.94 -27.10 -24.43
C GLY A 532 25.42 -26.38 -25.69
N ASN A 533 24.79 -26.56 -26.86
CA ASN A 533 25.28 -26.03 -28.13
C ASN A 533 24.19 -25.32 -28.96
N PRO A 534 23.75 -24.12 -28.53
CA PRO A 534 22.73 -23.35 -29.23
C PRO A 534 23.24 -22.86 -30.60
N THR A 535 22.33 -22.75 -31.57
CA THR A 535 22.65 -22.20 -32.90
C THR A 535 22.91 -20.70 -32.85
N GLN A 536 22.17 -19.98 -31.99
CA GLN A 536 22.36 -18.55 -31.77
C GLN A 536 21.90 -18.21 -30.35
N VAL A 537 22.62 -17.30 -29.69
CA VAL A 537 22.18 -16.63 -28.47
C VAL A 537 22.27 -15.13 -28.72
N GLN A 538 21.14 -14.45 -28.63
CA GLN A 538 21.03 -13.00 -28.70
C GLN A 538 20.71 -12.47 -27.31
N ARG A 539 21.45 -11.47 -26.85
CA ARG A 539 21.12 -10.71 -25.64
C ARG A 539 20.46 -9.41 -26.08
N PHE A 540 19.31 -9.08 -25.53
CA PHE A 540 18.67 -7.79 -25.75
C PHE A 540 19.22 -6.77 -24.76
N LYS A 541 19.63 -5.59 -25.25
CA LYS A 541 20.05 -4.48 -24.38
C LYS A 541 18.95 -3.46 -24.14
N GLY A 542 18.01 -3.34 -25.08
CA GLY A 542 16.86 -2.45 -24.99
C GLY A 542 15.78 -2.86 -25.99
N LEU A 543 14.56 -2.38 -25.79
CA LEU A 543 13.38 -2.67 -26.60
C LEU A 543 13.56 -2.20 -28.05
N GLY A 544 14.33 -1.14 -28.27
CA GLY A 544 14.65 -0.62 -29.59
C GLY A 544 15.50 -1.55 -30.47
N GLU A 545 16.14 -2.58 -29.89
CA GLU A 545 16.90 -3.60 -30.63
C GLU A 545 16.01 -4.74 -31.15
N MET A 546 14.77 -4.84 -30.64
CA MET A 546 13.80 -5.83 -31.09
C MET A 546 13.09 -5.34 -32.34
N ASN A 547 12.99 -6.20 -33.36
CA ASN A 547 12.13 -5.91 -34.49
C ASN A 547 10.64 -6.07 -34.09
N PRO A 548 9.69 -5.51 -34.85
CA PRO A 548 8.27 -5.49 -34.47
C PRO A 548 7.68 -6.87 -34.16
N GLN A 549 8.05 -7.91 -34.92
CA GLN A 549 7.55 -9.28 -34.68
C GLN A 549 8.12 -9.84 -33.38
N GLN A 550 9.40 -9.61 -33.11
CA GLN A 550 10.02 -10.07 -31.86
C GLN A 550 9.39 -9.42 -30.64
N LEU A 551 9.06 -8.14 -30.73
CA LEU A 551 8.41 -7.40 -29.64
C LEU A 551 6.98 -7.90 -29.41
N TRP A 552 6.24 -8.20 -30.48
CA TRP A 552 4.93 -8.85 -30.40
C TRP A 552 5.02 -10.19 -29.68
N ASP A 553 5.81 -11.13 -30.22
CA ASP A 553 5.88 -12.52 -29.76
C ASP A 553 6.31 -12.66 -28.29
N THR A 554 6.99 -11.66 -27.73
CA THR A 554 7.59 -11.73 -26.40
C THR A 554 6.91 -10.88 -25.35
N THR A 555 6.49 -9.67 -25.72
CA THR A 555 6.20 -8.62 -24.73
C THR A 555 4.81 -8.03 -24.90
N MET A 556 4.22 -8.08 -26.11
CA MET A 556 2.93 -7.45 -26.39
C MET A 556 1.77 -8.43 -26.56
N ASP A 557 2.04 -9.63 -27.08
CA ASP A 557 1.03 -10.66 -27.32
C ASP A 557 0.43 -11.18 -26.01
N PRO A 558 -0.88 -11.01 -25.77
CA PRO A 558 -1.53 -11.50 -24.54
C PRO A 558 -1.36 -13.00 -24.28
N GLU A 559 -1.15 -13.82 -25.32
CA GLU A 559 -0.97 -15.27 -25.16
C GLU A 559 0.41 -15.65 -24.60
N ASN A 560 1.43 -14.80 -24.79
CA ASN A 560 2.83 -15.14 -24.53
C ASN A 560 3.53 -14.20 -23.55
N ARG A 561 3.02 -12.97 -23.36
CA ARG A 561 3.67 -11.95 -22.55
C ARG A 561 3.58 -12.24 -21.05
N ILE A 562 4.55 -11.69 -20.32
CA ILE A 562 4.54 -11.64 -18.86
C ILE A 562 4.44 -10.18 -18.44
N LEU A 563 3.41 -9.86 -17.66
CA LEU A 563 3.18 -8.54 -17.08
C LEU A 563 3.28 -8.61 -15.58
N LYS A 564 4.02 -7.68 -14.98
CA LYS A 564 4.02 -7.47 -13.53
C LYS A 564 2.94 -6.44 -13.20
N ARG A 565 1.85 -6.89 -12.59
CA ARG A 565 0.82 -5.99 -12.04
C ARG A 565 1.39 -5.20 -10.86
N ILE A 566 1.15 -3.89 -10.85
CA ILE A 566 1.57 -2.99 -9.78
C ILE A 566 0.45 -2.87 -8.75
N THR A 567 0.79 -2.94 -7.47
CA THR A 567 -0.16 -2.83 -6.35
C THR A 567 0.44 -1.97 -5.23
N VAL A 568 -0.40 -1.25 -4.50
CA VAL A 568 -0.01 -0.53 -3.28
C VAL A 568 -0.38 -1.39 -2.08
N GLU A 569 0.61 -1.96 -1.39
CA GLU A 569 0.39 -2.81 -0.21
C GLU A 569 0.23 -1.97 1.06
N ASP A 570 1.21 -1.12 1.31
CA ASP A 570 1.25 -0.19 2.43
C ASP A 570 1.49 1.23 1.90
N ALA A 571 0.51 2.11 2.10
CA ALA A 571 0.61 3.49 1.65
C ALA A 571 1.57 4.33 2.52
N ALA A 572 1.81 3.95 3.77
CA ALA A 572 2.78 4.59 4.64
C ALA A 572 4.21 4.21 4.27
N ALA A 573 4.46 2.95 3.95
CA ALA A 573 5.79 2.52 3.49
C ALA A 573 6.10 3.00 2.06
N ALA A 574 5.08 3.24 1.23
CA ALA A 574 5.25 3.71 -0.14
C ALA A 574 5.41 5.23 -0.26
N ASP A 575 4.92 5.99 0.72
CA ASP A 575 5.06 7.45 0.84
C ASP A 575 6.40 7.79 1.51
#